data_AF-A0A1V9YYA9-F1
#
_entry.id   AF-A0A1V9YYA9-F1
#
_cell.length_a   1.000
_cell.length_b   1.000
_cell.length_c   1.000
_cell.angle_alpha   90.00
_cell.angle_beta   90.00
_cell.angle_gamma   90.00
#
_symmetry.space_group_name_H-M   'P 1'
#
loop_
_entity.id
_entity.type
_entity.pdbx_description
1 polymer ?
#
loop_
_entity_poly.entity_id
_entity_poly.type
_entity_poly.pdbx_seq_one_letter_code
_entity_poly.pdbx_strand_id
1 'polypeptide(L)'
;MVGFLELLEYIVCTSVSAIFVGNFFTETYNWDSRYEPISWFIFYTVFVGFFSLRGRILWKLVIVFAIICLAPVVLYVCGCAKYSNLSHYGYYLDEDNSTRIWASGDIGSAYFTWLPYTSWAFAGIESLSLVTDMTTSPKVSIPYGMLGAVWALFISSIALIYIVPSLPPGIATTTKAEYHMNAGFYLGYGWSDEVGLWLILPAQVGMAAGFILPAGRLAQALADSSLLPPWLGLKNTSSKSLRRSMTFISTIGFFFCTICYFSPTFEQALQDFFILAATFCYVAQLVGFVLLRTTYKAESNGFKSPFGIIGAVYSGIIFVFMGISIAGGFQGDGGVAAIALLVFMILLTIYYYTICLHRQTISKDEYAAIFRFTIIKFNNLKRKAAIKTYHRPEQKHQLWSAIVSVVRTGNSGRISAANKVSSYGDMLPHLPQAAPPANDDGEFVVLAQRWRLGRQVVFPLLASPTATQQTHPLEAQVSVFGLQTLQSEITLPEVARNRDASTPRSAPKSSAISKVIKVHPQPAANHIPNNAVNCKVEDVAVNDIPPEDRAGAIHVASLGIVAVIGGQYYGWNAAFATGFVPFFVSQILTGIAYVVYMSCTAEICGKIAFSGGSYGLSRVTLGYYCGYM
;
A
#
# COMPACT_ATOMS: atom_id res chain seq x y z
N MET A 1 8.56 -3.52 -0.83
CA MET A 1 8.74 -2.15 -1.31
C MET A 1 7.56 -1.29 -0.87
N VAL A 2 6.69 -1.84 -0.02
CA VAL A 2 5.52 -1.16 0.50
C VAL A 2 5.54 -1.25 2.03
N GLY A 3 5.90 -2.37 2.65
CA GLY A 3 5.85 -2.50 4.11
C GLY A 3 6.74 -1.55 4.91
N PHE A 4 8.03 -1.45 4.57
CA PHE A 4 8.92 -0.53 5.30
C PHE A 4 8.84 0.91 4.77
N LEU A 5 8.53 1.13 3.48
CA LEU A 5 8.27 2.47 2.95
C LEU A 5 6.97 3.10 3.50
N GLU A 6 5.88 2.34 3.62
CA GLU A 6 4.61 2.77 4.22
C GLU A 6 4.78 3.01 5.73
N LEU A 7 5.60 2.19 6.41
CA LEU A 7 5.93 2.43 7.81
C LEU A 7 6.76 3.71 7.99
N LEU A 8 7.73 3.96 7.10
CA LEU A 8 8.50 5.20 7.06
C LEU A 8 7.58 6.41 6.84
N GLU A 9 6.70 6.34 5.84
CA GLU A 9 5.72 7.38 5.51
C GLU A 9 4.96 7.85 6.77
N TYR A 10 4.34 6.92 7.50
CA TYR A 10 3.54 7.27 8.67
C TYR A 10 4.38 7.75 9.87
N ILE A 11 5.57 7.18 10.10
CA ILE A 11 6.47 7.63 11.16
C ILE A 11 6.98 9.05 10.88
N VAL A 12 7.42 9.33 9.66
CA VAL A 12 7.97 10.63 9.28
C VAL A 12 6.87 11.69 9.19
N CYS A 13 5.70 11.37 8.63
CA CYS A 13 4.54 12.27 8.64
C CYS A 13 4.12 12.65 10.08
N THR A 14 4.07 11.68 10.99
CA THR A 14 3.88 11.95 12.43
C THR A 14 4.93 12.90 12.99
N SER A 15 6.19 12.74 12.58
CA SER A 15 7.34 13.52 13.07
C SER A 15 7.29 14.97 12.58
N VAL A 16 6.99 15.19 11.29
CA VAL A 16 6.75 16.51 10.69
C VAL A 16 5.68 17.27 11.49
N SER A 17 4.53 16.64 11.72
CA SER A 17 3.43 17.29 12.44
C SER A 17 3.73 17.48 13.94
N ALA A 18 4.53 16.61 14.56
CA ALA A 18 5.00 16.80 15.93
C ALA A 18 5.97 17.99 16.06
N ILE A 19 6.85 18.20 15.07
CA ILE A 19 7.71 19.40 14.98
C ILE A 19 6.83 20.66 14.93
N PHE A 20 5.84 20.73 14.03
CA PHE A 20 4.92 21.88 13.96
C PHE A 20 4.17 22.14 15.29
N VAL A 21 3.76 21.10 16.02
CA VAL A 21 3.15 21.27 17.35
C VAL A 21 4.15 21.83 18.36
N GLY A 22 5.44 21.46 18.28
CA GLY A 22 6.51 22.03 19.11
C GLY A 22 6.76 23.50 18.80
N ASN A 23 6.94 23.83 17.52
CA ASN A 23 7.17 25.20 17.03
C ASN A 23 6.03 26.13 17.44
N PHE A 24 4.78 25.68 17.31
CA PHE A 24 3.61 26.42 17.79
C PHE A 24 3.74 26.84 19.27
N PHE A 25 4.19 25.95 20.15
CA PHE A 25 4.34 26.27 21.57
C PHE A 25 5.51 27.22 21.83
N THR A 26 6.63 27.09 21.11
CA THR A 26 7.77 28.01 21.26
C THR A 26 7.47 29.40 20.73
N GLU A 27 6.81 29.51 19.57
CA GLU A 27 6.32 30.78 19.00
C GLU A 27 5.27 31.45 19.92
N THR A 28 4.19 30.73 20.26
CA THR A 28 3.04 31.30 21.00
C THR A 28 3.41 31.78 22.39
N TYR A 29 4.32 31.09 23.09
CA TYR A 29 4.74 31.45 24.46
C TYR A 29 6.13 32.08 24.53
N ASN A 30 6.79 32.32 23.39
CA ASN A 30 8.16 32.81 23.29
C ASN A 30 9.15 32.00 24.18
N TRP A 31 9.06 30.66 24.10
CA TRP A 31 9.95 29.74 24.81
C TRP A 31 11.24 29.49 24.02
N ASP A 32 12.34 29.24 24.73
CA ASP A 32 13.60 28.78 24.12
C ASP A 32 13.39 27.41 23.41
N SER A 33 13.83 27.30 22.15
CA SER A 33 13.79 26.06 21.35
C SER A 33 14.36 24.82 22.03
N ARG A 34 15.20 24.98 23.07
CA ARG A 34 15.63 23.87 23.95
C ARG A 34 14.47 23.09 24.59
N TYR A 35 13.27 23.66 24.67
CA TYR A 35 12.09 23.01 25.23
C TYR A 35 11.27 22.19 24.20
N GLU A 36 11.55 22.32 22.89
CA GLU A 36 10.84 21.57 21.84
C GLU A 36 10.89 20.04 22.05
N PRO A 37 12.04 19.41 22.40
CA PRO A 37 12.06 17.97 22.68
C PRO A 37 11.16 17.53 23.84
N ILE A 38 10.92 18.41 24.82
CA ILE A 38 9.98 18.10 25.92
C ILE A 38 8.54 18.10 25.38
N SER A 39 8.19 19.05 24.50
CA SER A 39 6.87 19.11 23.87
C SER A 39 6.58 17.84 23.05
N TRP A 40 7.54 17.36 22.25
CA TRP A 40 7.40 16.15 21.44
C TRP A 40 7.29 14.90 22.33
N PHE A 41 8.10 14.80 23.38
CA PHE A 41 8.03 13.68 24.33
C PHE A 41 6.67 13.60 25.03
N ILE A 42 6.13 14.74 25.47
CA ILE A 42 4.78 14.83 26.06
C ILE A 42 3.73 14.43 25.02
N PHE A 43 3.80 15.00 23.81
CA PHE A 43 2.89 14.72 22.71
C PHE A 43 2.80 13.20 22.41
N TYR A 44 3.94 12.54 22.14
CA TYR A 44 3.97 11.11 21.85
C TYR A 44 3.44 10.27 23.02
N THR A 45 3.80 10.62 24.26
CA THR A 45 3.34 9.92 25.47
C THR A 45 1.82 10.02 25.61
N VAL A 46 1.25 11.21 25.43
CA VAL A 46 -0.19 11.46 25.51
C VAL A 46 -0.95 10.68 24.44
N PHE A 47 -0.51 10.71 23.18
CA PHE A 47 -1.26 10.04 22.10
C PHE A 47 -1.08 8.52 22.03
N VAL A 48 0.07 7.98 22.44
CA VAL A 48 0.19 6.53 22.71
C VAL A 48 -0.76 6.11 23.83
N GLY A 49 -0.98 6.97 24.84
CA GLY A 49 -2.01 6.79 25.86
C GLY A 49 -3.43 6.84 25.30
N PHE A 50 -3.74 7.84 24.48
CA PHE A 50 -5.04 8.03 23.82
C PHE A 50 -5.45 6.83 22.96
N PHE A 51 -4.59 6.36 22.05
CA PHE A 51 -4.87 5.18 21.22
C PHE A 51 -4.78 3.85 21.98
N SER A 52 -4.30 3.87 23.23
CA SER A 52 -4.38 2.73 24.16
C SER A 52 -5.72 2.65 24.93
N LEU A 53 -6.66 3.58 24.70
CA LEU A 53 -7.99 3.55 25.32
C LEU A 53 -8.86 2.41 24.76
N ARG A 54 -9.86 1.98 25.53
CA ARG A 54 -10.82 0.96 25.10
C ARG A 54 -11.69 1.47 23.95
N GLY A 55 -11.94 0.62 22.95
CA GLY A 55 -12.56 0.99 21.67
C GLY A 55 -13.86 1.82 21.80
N ARG A 56 -14.79 1.41 22.66
CA ARG A 56 -16.07 2.09 22.94
C ARG A 56 -15.89 3.57 23.34
N ILE A 57 -14.76 3.92 23.96
CA ILE A 57 -14.40 5.29 24.34
C ILE A 57 -13.57 5.93 23.23
N LEU A 58 -12.51 5.26 22.77
CA LEU A 58 -11.60 5.73 21.72
C LEU A 58 -12.35 6.23 20.49
N TRP A 59 -13.26 5.41 19.92
CA TRP A 59 -13.96 5.76 18.68
C TRP A 59 -14.89 6.97 18.82
N LYS A 60 -15.47 7.20 20.01
CA LYS A 60 -16.27 8.39 20.30
C LYS A 60 -15.39 9.64 20.40
N LEU A 61 -14.24 9.52 21.07
CA LEU A 61 -13.27 10.61 21.16
C LEU A 61 -12.69 10.95 19.78
N VAL A 62 -12.43 9.96 18.92
CA VAL A 62 -11.99 10.18 17.53
C VAL A 62 -13.06 10.91 16.69
N ILE A 63 -14.36 10.64 16.87
CA ILE A 63 -15.43 11.45 16.23
C ILE A 63 -15.38 12.90 16.73
N VAL A 64 -15.35 13.11 18.04
CA VAL A 64 -15.31 14.47 18.63
C VAL A 64 -14.07 15.22 18.14
N PHE A 65 -12.92 14.56 18.12
CA PHE A 65 -11.68 15.13 17.63
C PHE A 65 -11.77 15.49 16.13
N ALA A 66 -12.30 14.61 15.29
CA ALA A 66 -12.51 14.90 13.86
C ALA A 66 -13.44 16.12 13.64
N ILE A 67 -14.48 16.29 14.46
CA ILE A 67 -15.36 17.46 14.40
C ILE A 67 -14.59 18.73 14.77
N ILE A 68 -13.77 18.69 15.83
CA ILE A 68 -12.93 19.83 16.22
C ILE A 68 -11.91 20.17 15.13
N CYS A 69 -11.25 19.17 14.53
CA CYS A 69 -10.26 19.39 13.47
C CYS A 69 -10.88 19.90 12.15
N LEU A 70 -12.16 19.61 11.89
CA LEU A 70 -12.90 20.08 10.70
C LEU A 70 -13.54 21.46 10.90
N ALA A 71 -13.79 21.87 12.15
CA ALA A 71 -14.41 23.16 12.47
C ALA A 71 -13.71 24.38 11.84
N PRO A 72 -12.36 24.47 11.75
CA PRO A 72 -11.69 25.62 11.11
C PRO A 72 -12.05 25.76 9.63
N VAL A 73 -12.08 24.68 8.83
CA VAL A 73 -12.59 24.75 7.44
C VAL A 73 -14.02 25.30 7.42
N VAL A 74 -14.91 24.71 8.22
CA VAL A 74 -16.36 25.04 8.16
C VAL A 74 -16.59 26.50 8.53
N LEU A 75 -15.97 26.97 9.61
CA LEU A 75 -16.01 28.37 10.02
C LEU A 75 -15.39 29.28 8.96
N TYR A 76 -14.22 28.93 8.42
CA TYR A 76 -13.55 29.73 7.41
C TYR A 76 -14.41 29.89 6.14
N VAL A 77 -14.96 28.80 5.61
CA VAL A 77 -15.85 28.83 4.44
C VAL A 77 -17.10 29.67 4.73
N CYS A 78 -17.78 29.45 5.87
CA CYS A 78 -19.00 30.18 6.21
C CYS A 78 -18.77 31.68 6.46
N GLY A 79 -17.67 32.06 7.12
CA GLY A 79 -17.32 33.46 7.39
C GLY A 79 -16.84 34.22 6.15
N CYS A 80 -16.06 33.55 5.29
CA CYS A 80 -15.36 34.19 4.17
C CYS A 80 -16.13 34.20 2.83
N ALA A 81 -17.11 33.30 2.62
CA ALA A 81 -17.79 33.15 1.32
C ALA A 81 -18.51 34.41 0.81
N LYS A 82 -18.86 35.36 1.69
CA LYS A 82 -19.45 36.65 1.31
C LYS A 82 -18.41 37.71 0.87
N TYR A 83 -17.13 37.48 1.15
CA TYR A 83 -16.01 38.38 0.84
C TYR A 83 -15.12 37.87 -0.30
N SER A 84 -15.19 36.57 -0.63
CA SER A 84 -14.39 35.95 -1.69
C SER A 84 -14.65 36.58 -3.05
N ASN A 85 -13.67 37.30 -3.59
CA ASN A 85 -13.68 37.87 -4.92
C ASN A 85 -12.37 37.57 -5.65
N LEU A 86 -12.30 36.38 -6.24
CA LEU A 86 -11.10 35.91 -6.94
C LEU A 86 -10.72 36.84 -8.12
N SER A 87 -11.71 37.42 -8.81
CA SER A 87 -11.49 38.34 -9.94
C SER A 87 -10.79 39.65 -9.54
N HIS A 88 -10.82 40.00 -8.25
CA HIS A 88 -10.18 41.20 -7.71
C HIS A 88 -8.86 40.90 -6.97
N TYR A 89 -8.78 39.80 -6.22
CA TYR A 89 -7.65 39.50 -5.33
C TYR A 89 -6.74 38.35 -5.79
N GLY A 90 -7.19 37.51 -6.73
CA GLY A 90 -6.55 36.25 -7.12
C GLY A 90 -5.50 36.35 -8.23
N TYR A 91 -5.17 37.55 -8.70
CA TYR A 91 -4.18 37.78 -9.75
C TYR A 91 -2.98 38.57 -9.23
N TYR A 92 -1.82 38.36 -9.84
CA TYR A 92 -0.65 39.23 -9.66
C TYR A 92 -0.72 40.40 -10.62
N LEU A 93 -0.22 41.55 -10.16
CA LEU A 93 0.07 42.67 -11.04
C LEU A 93 1.50 42.53 -11.59
N ASP A 94 1.66 42.90 -12.85
CA ASP A 94 2.95 43.08 -13.51
C ASP A 94 3.77 44.22 -12.87
N GLU A 95 5.05 44.36 -13.22
CA GLU A 95 5.92 45.43 -12.68
C GLU A 95 5.34 46.84 -12.92
N ASP A 96 4.71 47.05 -14.08
CA ASP A 96 4.01 48.29 -14.47
C ASP A 96 2.60 48.44 -13.85
N ASN A 97 2.15 47.51 -13.00
CA ASN A 97 0.79 47.41 -12.45
C ASN A 97 -0.35 47.44 -13.49
N SER A 98 -0.05 47.12 -14.75
CA SER A 98 -0.96 47.29 -15.89
C SER A 98 -1.66 46.00 -16.33
N THR A 99 -0.97 44.85 -16.25
CA THR A 99 -1.49 43.54 -16.67
C THR A 99 -1.82 42.62 -15.49
N ARG A 100 -2.79 41.72 -15.67
CA ARG A 100 -3.23 40.75 -14.66
C ARG A 100 -2.67 39.37 -14.96
N ILE A 101 -1.71 38.94 -14.13
CA ILE A 101 -1.00 37.68 -14.27
C ILE A 101 -1.69 36.61 -13.41
N TRP A 102 -2.23 35.58 -14.07
CA TRP A 102 -2.93 34.46 -13.44
C TRP A 102 -2.10 33.17 -13.36
N ALA A 103 -1.07 33.09 -14.19
CA ALA A 103 -0.08 32.03 -14.27
C ALA A 103 1.25 32.63 -14.75
N SER A 104 2.37 32.20 -14.16
CA SER A 104 3.72 32.59 -14.55
C SER A 104 4.69 31.41 -14.41
N GLY A 105 5.89 31.53 -14.99
CA GLY A 105 6.90 30.47 -14.98
C GLY A 105 6.70 29.40 -16.07
N ASP A 106 7.57 28.38 -16.03
CA ASP A 106 7.53 27.22 -16.93
C ASP A 106 6.95 25.97 -16.24
N ILE A 107 6.95 24.82 -16.93
CA ILE A 107 6.45 23.56 -16.34
C ILE A 107 7.28 23.08 -15.14
N GLY A 108 8.56 23.45 -15.06
CA GLY A 108 9.41 23.17 -13.90
C GLY A 108 8.92 23.98 -12.70
N SER A 109 8.93 25.32 -12.82
CA SER A 109 8.61 26.22 -11.71
C SER A 109 7.12 26.25 -11.34
N ALA A 110 6.20 26.08 -12.30
CA ALA A 110 4.76 26.25 -12.07
C ALA A 110 4.00 24.94 -11.83
N TYR A 111 4.58 23.78 -12.19
CA TYR A 111 3.99 22.47 -11.95
C TYR A 111 4.89 21.58 -11.09
N PHE A 112 6.10 21.23 -11.55
CA PHE A 112 6.94 20.26 -10.82
C PHE A 112 7.42 20.78 -9.46
N THR A 113 7.75 22.06 -9.30
CA THR A 113 8.11 22.63 -7.98
C THR A 113 6.96 22.52 -6.97
N TRP A 114 5.71 22.74 -7.38
CA TRP A 114 4.57 22.78 -6.44
C TRP A 114 3.79 21.48 -6.31
N LEU A 115 4.14 20.45 -7.09
CA LEU A 115 3.39 19.20 -7.10
C LEU A 115 3.32 18.52 -5.71
N PRO A 116 4.39 18.46 -4.88
CA PRO A 116 4.33 17.83 -3.55
C PRO A 116 3.36 18.53 -2.60
N TYR A 117 3.30 19.85 -2.62
CA TYR A 117 2.35 20.66 -1.84
C TYR A 117 0.90 20.27 -2.11
N THR A 118 0.57 19.84 -3.35
CA THR A 118 -0.80 19.38 -3.66
C THR A 118 -1.20 18.09 -2.94
N SER A 119 -0.22 17.31 -2.48
CA SER A 119 -0.45 16.03 -1.79
C SER A 119 -0.75 16.17 -0.30
N TRP A 120 -0.38 17.30 0.34
CA TRP A 120 -0.45 17.48 1.79
C TRP A 120 -1.87 17.34 2.35
N ALA A 121 -2.89 17.70 1.55
CA ALA A 121 -4.30 17.55 1.90
C ALA A 121 -4.82 16.10 1.87
N PHE A 122 -3.99 15.13 1.48
CA PHE A 122 -4.40 13.74 1.19
C PHE A 122 -3.42 12.64 1.62
N ALA A 123 -2.12 12.93 1.72
CA ALA A 123 -1.09 11.93 1.95
C ALA A 123 -1.35 11.10 3.22
N GLY A 124 -1.16 9.79 3.15
CA GLY A 124 -1.36 8.88 4.26
C GLY A 124 -2.82 8.40 4.47
N ILE A 125 -3.78 8.79 3.62
CA ILE A 125 -5.21 8.46 3.82
C ILE A 125 -5.52 6.96 3.62
N GLU A 126 -4.69 6.22 2.88
CA GLU A 126 -4.74 4.76 2.73
C GLU A 126 -4.39 3.97 4.00
N SER A 127 -3.73 4.61 4.99
CA SER A 127 -3.43 4.05 6.31
C SER A 127 -4.66 3.47 7.04
N LEU A 128 -5.86 3.96 6.70
CA LEU A 128 -7.14 3.42 7.14
C LEU A 128 -7.34 1.93 6.83
N SER A 129 -6.64 1.38 5.83
CA SER A 129 -6.63 -0.06 5.54
C SER A 129 -6.06 -0.91 6.68
N LEU A 130 -5.21 -0.34 7.55
CA LEU A 130 -4.52 -1.04 8.64
C LEU A 130 -5.38 -1.24 9.90
N VAL A 131 -6.53 -0.56 10.01
CA VAL A 131 -7.50 -0.78 11.10
C VAL A 131 -8.62 -1.77 10.74
N THR A 132 -8.48 -2.47 9.61
CA THR A 132 -9.47 -3.44 9.07
C THR A 132 -10.01 -4.41 10.12
N ASP A 133 -9.14 -5.04 10.91
CA ASP A 133 -9.52 -6.04 11.92
C ASP A 133 -10.16 -5.43 13.19
N MET A 134 -10.07 -4.11 13.37
CA MET A 134 -10.78 -3.37 14.43
C MET A 134 -12.20 -2.94 14.01
N THR A 135 -12.64 -3.21 12.77
CA THR A 135 -13.94 -2.74 12.26
C THR A 135 -15.07 -3.78 12.33
N THR A 136 -16.30 -3.29 12.46
CA THR A 136 -17.52 -4.06 12.18
C THR A 136 -17.66 -4.22 10.67
N SER A 137 -17.77 -5.46 10.17
CA SER A 137 -17.97 -5.77 8.74
C SER A 137 -16.96 -5.07 7.82
N PRO A 138 -15.66 -5.45 7.85
CA PRO A 138 -14.59 -4.66 7.24
C PRO A 138 -14.75 -4.41 5.73
N LYS A 139 -15.32 -5.38 5.00
CA LYS A 139 -15.64 -5.29 3.56
C LYS A 139 -16.63 -4.17 3.18
N VAL A 140 -17.27 -3.55 4.16
CA VAL A 140 -18.23 -2.45 4.01
C VAL A 140 -17.69 -1.21 4.73
N SER A 141 -17.34 -1.32 6.01
CA SER A 141 -16.94 -0.16 6.82
C SER A 141 -15.64 0.50 6.37
N ILE A 142 -14.64 -0.27 5.96
CA ILE A 142 -13.37 0.28 5.47
C ILE A 142 -13.58 1.05 4.14
N PRO A 143 -14.19 0.46 3.08
CA PRO A 143 -14.50 1.18 1.85
C PRO A 143 -15.26 2.50 2.04
N TYR A 144 -16.38 2.48 2.79
CA TYR A 144 -17.19 3.69 2.96
C TYR A 144 -16.52 4.73 3.87
N GLY A 145 -15.75 4.30 4.87
CA GLY A 145 -14.96 5.20 5.71
C GLY A 145 -13.85 5.92 4.93
N MET A 146 -13.08 5.16 4.17
CA MET A 146 -12.04 5.65 3.26
C MET A 146 -12.58 6.67 2.24
N LEU A 147 -13.68 6.33 1.58
CA LEU A 147 -14.31 7.20 0.58
C LEU A 147 -14.92 8.46 1.21
N GLY A 148 -15.55 8.34 2.39
CA GLY A 148 -16.08 9.49 3.11
C GLY A 148 -14.99 10.49 3.49
N ALA A 149 -13.85 10.01 4.01
CA ALA A 149 -12.73 10.87 4.39
C ALA A 149 -12.08 11.54 3.17
N VAL A 150 -11.73 10.80 2.11
CA VAL A 150 -11.04 11.40 0.93
C VAL A 150 -11.93 12.43 0.21
N TRP A 151 -13.25 12.22 0.15
CA TRP A 151 -14.17 13.22 -0.42
C TRP A 151 -14.32 14.45 0.46
N ALA A 152 -14.38 14.29 1.80
CA ALA A 152 -14.40 15.41 2.73
C ALA A 152 -13.12 16.25 2.60
N LEU A 153 -11.96 15.60 2.54
CA LEU A 153 -10.65 16.23 2.31
C LEU A 153 -10.59 16.93 0.94
N PHE A 154 -11.11 16.31 -0.13
CA PHE A 154 -11.10 16.92 -1.47
C PHE A 154 -11.94 18.20 -1.53
N ILE A 155 -13.17 18.16 -1.01
CA ILE A 155 -14.09 19.31 -1.04
C ILE A 155 -13.54 20.46 -0.19
N SER A 156 -13.03 20.16 1.01
CA SER A 156 -12.42 21.16 1.91
C SER A 156 -11.16 21.80 1.31
N SER A 157 -10.26 21.00 0.76
CA SER A 157 -9.03 21.48 0.13
C SER A 157 -9.31 22.42 -1.06
N ILE A 158 -10.24 22.05 -1.96
CA ILE A 158 -10.62 22.90 -3.09
C ILE A 158 -11.31 24.19 -2.61
N ALA A 159 -12.11 24.14 -1.54
CA ALA A 159 -12.74 25.32 -0.97
C ALA A 159 -11.69 26.29 -0.37
N LEU A 160 -10.72 25.79 0.39
CA LEU A 160 -9.63 26.62 0.93
C LEU A 160 -8.78 27.25 -0.17
N ILE A 161 -8.32 26.45 -1.13
CA ILE A 161 -7.45 26.93 -2.23
C ILE A 161 -8.19 27.93 -3.12
N TYR A 162 -9.52 27.87 -3.24
CA TYR A 162 -10.30 28.94 -3.87
C TYR A 162 -10.43 30.18 -3.00
N ILE A 163 -10.82 30.03 -1.72
CA ILE A 163 -11.19 31.15 -0.85
C ILE A 163 -9.96 31.94 -0.40
N VAL A 164 -8.91 31.29 0.08
CA VAL A 164 -7.70 31.92 0.66
C VAL A 164 -7.07 33.01 -0.22
N PRO A 165 -6.79 32.81 -1.53
CA PRO A 165 -6.27 33.87 -2.42
C PRO A 165 -7.34 34.85 -2.92
N SER A 166 -8.63 34.59 -2.64
CA SER A 166 -9.75 35.44 -3.06
C SER A 166 -10.16 36.52 -2.04
N LEU A 167 -9.42 36.64 -0.93
CA LEU A 167 -9.65 37.62 0.13
C LEU A 167 -8.59 38.73 0.12
N PRO A 168 -8.89 39.93 0.63
CA PRO A 168 -7.86 40.91 0.94
C PRO A 168 -6.89 40.36 2.01
N PRO A 169 -5.58 40.67 1.94
CA PRO A 169 -4.94 41.64 1.05
C PRO A 169 -4.60 41.12 -0.36
N GLY A 170 -4.89 39.84 -0.67
CA GLY A 170 -4.73 39.24 -1.98
C GLY A 170 -3.50 38.34 -2.14
N ILE A 171 -3.46 37.62 -3.27
CA ILE A 171 -2.58 36.48 -3.50
C ILE A 171 -1.08 36.75 -3.26
N ALA A 172 -0.60 37.95 -3.57
CA ALA A 172 0.80 38.36 -3.41
C ALA A 172 1.26 38.52 -1.94
N THR A 173 0.31 38.75 -1.03
CA THR A 173 0.55 38.71 0.42
C THR A 173 0.31 37.31 1.00
N THR A 174 -0.71 36.62 0.50
CA THR A 174 -1.09 35.27 0.92
C THR A 174 0.04 34.24 0.74
N THR A 175 0.87 34.36 -0.31
CA THR A 175 2.04 33.48 -0.51
C THR A 175 3.10 33.54 0.60
N LYS A 176 3.18 34.67 1.32
CA LYS A 176 4.17 34.92 2.37
C LYS A 176 3.57 34.81 3.77
N ALA A 177 2.26 34.58 3.89
CA ALA A 177 1.58 34.43 5.15
C ALA A 177 1.83 33.02 5.71
N GLU A 178 2.53 32.92 6.83
CA GLU A 178 2.77 31.68 7.57
C GLU A 178 1.43 30.98 7.92
N TYR A 179 0.52 31.76 8.50
CA TYR A 179 -0.83 31.34 8.88
C TYR A 179 -1.88 31.96 7.94
N HIS A 180 -1.90 31.50 6.69
CA HIS A 180 -2.70 32.07 5.59
C HIS A 180 -4.23 32.12 5.81
N MET A 181 -4.76 31.44 6.82
CA MET A 181 -6.18 31.51 7.21
C MET A 181 -6.50 32.67 8.17
N ASN A 182 -5.53 33.26 8.86
CA ASN A 182 -5.80 34.29 9.87
C ASN A 182 -6.49 35.52 9.29
N ALA A 183 -6.06 36.00 8.11
CA ALA A 183 -6.69 37.12 7.41
C ALA A 183 -8.19 36.89 7.15
N GLY A 184 -8.61 35.65 6.85
CA GLY A 184 -10.02 35.31 6.64
C GLY A 184 -10.80 35.17 7.95
N PHE A 185 -10.19 34.67 9.04
CA PHE A 185 -10.83 34.67 10.35
C PHE A 185 -11.04 36.09 10.90
N TYR A 186 -10.06 36.99 10.72
CA TYR A 186 -10.19 38.41 11.03
C TYR A 186 -11.31 39.07 10.21
N LEU A 187 -11.34 38.84 8.89
CA LEU A 187 -12.36 39.43 8.01
C LEU A 187 -13.78 38.87 8.26
N GLY A 188 -13.88 37.56 8.53
CA GLY A 188 -15.14 36.84 8.72
C GLY A 188 -15.80 37.11 10.09
N TYR A 189 -14.99 37.16 11.15
CA TYR A 189 -15.45 37.14 12.55
C TYR A 189 -14.82 38.22 13.45
N GLY A 190 -13.84 38.99 12.98
CA GLY A 190 -13.09 39.93 13.81
C GLY A 190 -12.13 39.28 14.80
N TRP A 191 -11.75 38.02 14.58
CA TRP A 191 -10.83 37.28 15.44
C TRP A 191 -9.37 37.69 15.22
N SER A 192 -8.59 37.77 16.29
CA SER A 192 -7.15 38.01 16.21
C SER A 192 -6.39 36.80 15.68
N ASP A 193 -5.16 37.03 15.21
CA ASP A 193 -4.26 35.98 14.74
C ASP A 193 -4.06 34.88 15.80
N GLU A 194 -3.92 35.25 17.08
CA GLU A 194 -3.87 34.32 18.21
C GLU A 194 -5.07 33.36 18.27
N VAL A 195 -6.29 33.87 18.05
CA VAL A 195 -7.50 33.03 18.06
C VAL A 195 -7.54 32.11 16.84
N GLY A 196 -7.10 32.58 15.68
CA GLY A 196 -6.95 31.76 14.47
C GLY A 196 -5.94 30.61 14.65
N LEU A 197 -4.81 30.90 15.27
CA LEU A 197 -3.77 29.93 15.65
C LEU A 197 -4.32 28.82 16.55
N TRP A 198 -4.94 29.18 17.68
CA TRP A 198 -5.54 28.21 18.61
C TRP A 198 -6.69 27.40 18.00
N LEU A 199 -7.41 27.97 17.01
CA LEU A 199 -8.46 27.28 16.27
C LEU A 199 -7.91 26.21 15.32
N ILE A 200 -6.75 26.45 14.70
CA ILE A 200 -6.09 25.52 13.76
C ILE A 200 -5.34 24.39 14.48
N LEU A 201 -4.73 24.68 15.64
CA LEU A 201 -3.87 23.75 16.39
C LEU A 201 -4.43 22.31 16.55
N PRO A 202 -5.72 22.08 16.89
CA PRO A 202 -6.25 20.72 17.06
C PRO A 202 -6.06 19.82 15.85
N ALA A 203 -6.06 20.37 14.63
CA ALA A 203 -5.85 19.60 13.42
C ALA A 203 -4.38 19.23 13.17
N GLN A 204 -3.42 20.04 13.63
CA GLN A 204 -2.00 19.67 13.56
C GLN A 204 -1.65 18.61 14.62
N VAL A 205 -2.19 18.77 15.82
CA VAL A 205 -2.19 17.72 16.85
C VAL A 205 -2.90 16.46 16.33
N GLY A 206 -3.98 16.62 15.56
CA GLY A 206 -4.72 15.53 14.92
C GLY A 206 -3.90 14.79 13.87
N MET A 207 -3.24 15.51 12.96
CA MET A 207 -2.40 14.96 11.92
C MET A 207 -1.23 14.18 12.51
N ALA A 208 -0.53 14.77 13.49
CA ALA A 208 0.52 14.10 14.25
C ALA A 208 -0.02 12.83 14.97
N ALA A 209 -1.21 12.90 15.57
CA ALA A 209 -1.74 11.78 16.33
C ALA A 209 -2.25 10.63 15.45
N GLY A 210 -2.95 10.95 14.36
CA GLY A 210 -3.79 10.02 13.60
C GLY A 210 -3.05 8.83 13.00
N PHE A 211 -1.76 9.00 12.69
CA PHE A 211 -0.89 7.96 12.16
C PHE A 211 -0.32 6.98 13.20
N ILE A 212 -0.33 7.32 14.49
CA ILE A 212 0.25 6.48 15.56
C ILE A 212 -0.42 5.10 15.62
N LEU A 213 -1.76 5.07 15.51
CA LEU A 213 -2.51 3.82 15.51
C LEU A 213 -2.24 2.97 14.25
N PRO A 214 -2.44 3.45 13.01
CA PRO A 214 -2.07 2.72 11.80
C PRO A 214 -0.60 2.26 11.76
N ALA A 215 0.37 3.13 12.05
CA ALA A 215 1.79 2.78 12.07
C ALA A 215 2.09 1.67 13.09
N GLY A 216 1.48 1.74 14.28
CA GLY A 216 1.56 0.68 15.29
C GLY A 216 1.00 -0.66 14.80
N ARG A 217 -0.07 -0.66 13.98
CA ARG A 217 -0.62 -1.88 13.37
C ARG A 217 0.26 -2.45 12.27
N LEU A 218 0.84 -1.60 11.43
CA LEU A 218 1.78 -2.02 10.38
C LEU A 218 3.07 -2.61 10.98
N ALA A 219 3.66 -1.94 11.97
CA ALA A 219 4.81 -2.48 12.70
C ALA A 219 4.50 -3.82 13.40
N GLN A 220 3.29 -3.99 13.94
CA GLN A 220 2.84 -5.28 14.49
C GLN A 220 2.77 -6.36 13.40
N ALA A 221 2.17 -6.08 12.24
CA ALA A 221 2.08 -7.03 11.13
C ALA A 221 3.45 -7.43 10.55
N LEU A 222 4.42 -6.49 10.52
CA LEU A 222 5.81 -6.75 10.16
C LEU A 222 6.53 -7.62 11.21
N ALA A 223 6.27 -7.42 12.50
CA ALA A 223 6.79 -8.25 13.59
C ALA A 223 6.23 -9.69 13.55
N ASP A 224 4.93 -9.84 13.29
CA ASP A 224 4.25 -11.13 13.15
C ASP A 224 4.78 -11.94 11.95
N SER A 225 5.21 -11.24 10.91
CA SER A 225 5.89 -11.80 9.74
C SER A 225 7.39 -12.07 9.96
N SER A 226 7.90 -11.88 11.18
CA SER A 226 9.32 -12.02 11.57
C SER A 226 10.29 -11.12 10.79
N LEU A 227 9.82 -9.95 10.33
CA LEU A 227 10.63 -8.98 9.59
C LEU A 227 11.31 -7.97 10.53
N LEU A 228 10.71 -7.69 11.69
CA LEU A 228 11.34 -6.90 12.75
C LEU A 228 12.20 -7.77 13.69
N PRO A 229 13.27 -7.21 14.28
CA PRO A 229 14.15 -7.97 15.18
C PRO A 229 13.43 -8.56 16.40
N PRO A 230 13.67 -9.85 16.77
CA PRO A 230 12.97 -10.50 17.87
C PRO A 230 13.12 -9.84 19.25
N TRP A 231 14.24 -9.13 19.48
CA TRP A 231 14.52 -8.46 20.76
C TRP A 231 13.56 -7.30 21.06
N LEU A 232 12.81 -6.81 20.07
CA LEU A 232 11.75 -5.82 20.29
C LEU A 232 10.53 -6.39 21.04
N GLY A 233 10.36 -7.72 21.10
CA GLY A 233 9.25 -8.35 21.83
C GLY A 233 7.86 -7.99 21.29
N LEU A 234 7.78 -7.63 19.99
CA LEU A 234 6.56 -7.23 19.27
C LEU A 234 5.86 -8.38 18.53
N LYS A 235 6.46 -9.57 18.46
CA LYS A 235 5.86 -10.69 17.71
C LYS A 235 4.71 -11.33 18.50
N ASN A 236 3.63 -11.69 17.80
CA ASN A 236 2.46 -12.40 18.28
C ASN A 236 1.81 -11.79 19.53
N THR A 237 1.69 -10.46 19.56
CA THR A 237 1.24 -9.75 20.77
C THR A 237 -0.22 -9.31 20.67
N SER A 238 -1.00 -9.65 21.70
CA SER A 238 -2.43 -9.32 21.81
C SER A 238 -2.70 -7.81 21.74
N SER A 239 -3.94 -7.41 21.44
CA SER A 239 -4.43 -6.02 21.42
C SER A 239 -4.01 -5.18 22.64
N LYS A 240 -3.94 -5.78 23.84
CA LYS A 240 -3.39 -5.12 25.06
C LYS A 240 -1.92 -4.66 24.92
N SER A 241 -1.20 -5.18 23.93
CA SER A 241 0.20 -4.91 23.62
C SER A 241 0.41 -4.17 22.29
N LEU A 242 -0.66 -3.76 21.60
CA LEU A 242 -0.54 -2.77 20.52
C LEU A 242 0.20 -1.51 20.99
N ARG A 243 0.05 -1.17 22.27
CA ARG A 243 0.81 -0.13 22.96
C ARG A 243 2.33 -0.27 22.76
N ARG A 244 2.91 -1.48 22.79
CA ARG A 244 4.36 -1.66 22.58
C ARG A 244 4.78 -1.25 21.17
N SER A 245 4.00 -1.65 20.17
CA SER A 245 4.25 -1.29 18.77
C SER A 245 4.08 0.22 18.54
N MET A 246 3.04 0.83 19.12
CA MET A 246 2.84 2.28 19.11
C MET A 246 4.00 3.02 19.81
N THR A 247 4.45 2.57 20.99
CA THR A 247 5.61 3.15 21.68
C THR A 247 6.88 3.04 20.82
N PHE A 248 7.12 1.90 20.17
CA PHE A 248 8.27 1.70 19.28
C PHE A 248 8.27 2.69 18.11
N ILE A 249 7.16 2.80 17.36
CA ILE A 249 7.09 3.74 16.23
C ILE A 249 7.15 5.20 16.69
N SER A 250 6.60 5.53 17.87
CA SER A 250 6.72 6.86 18.47
C SER A 250 8.13 7.19 18.94
N THR A 251 8.91 6.20 19.41
CA THR A 251 10.34 6.40 19.74
C THR A 251 11.16 6.68 18.48
N ILE A 252 10.86 6.02 17.35
CA ILE A 252 11.52 6.33 16.06
C ILE A 252 11.11 7.72 15.56
N GLY A 253 9.83 8.09 15.67
CA GLY A 253 9.37 9.42 15.29
C GLY A 253 10.01 10.54 16.13
N PHE A 254 10.11 10.35 17.44
CA PHE A 254 10.86 11.24 18.32
C PHE A 254 12.33 11.36 17.89
N PHE A 255 12.97 10.25 17.48
CA PHE A 255 14.33 10.27 16.96
C PHE A 255 14.45 11.09 15.66
N PHE A 256 13.50 10.99 14.74
CA PHE A 256 13.43 11.87 13.56
C PHE A 256 13.33 13.36 13.96
N CYS A 257 12.46 13.70 14.93
CA CYS A 257 12.36 15.06 15.45
C CYS A 257 13.71 15.56 15.99
N THR A 258 14.44 14.71 16.74
CA THR A 258 15.79 15.08 17.24
C THR A 258 16.84 15.20 16.13
N ILE A 259 16.76 14.42 15.04
CA ILE A 259 17.67 14.60 13.90
C ILE A 259 17.43 15.95 13.23
N CYS A 260 16.17 16.33 13.02
CA CYS A 260 15.80 17.62 12.43
C CYS A 260 16.25 18.80 13.30
N TYR A 261 16.06 18.72 14.62
CA TYR A 261 16.56 19.70 15.59
C TYR A 261 18.07 20.00 15.45
N PHE A 262 18.88 18.96 15.16
CA PHE A 262 20.32 19.12 14.93
C PHE A 262 20.71 19.35 13.45
N SER A 263 19.76 19.26 12.52
CA SER A 263 19.98 19.35 11.08
C SER A 263 18.82 20.06 10.36
N PRO A 264 18.81 21.41 10.35
CA PRO A 264 17.77 22.20 9.66
C PRO A 264 17.65 21.88 8.17
N THR A 265 18.75 21.48 7.51
CA THR A 265 18.74 21.02 6.12
C THR A 265 17.93 19.73 5.94
N PHE A 266 17.97 18.82 6.93
CA PHE A 266 17.17 17.59 6.87
C PHE A 266 15.72 17.85 7.28
N GLU A 267 15.45 18.80 8.17
CA GLU A 267 14.09 19.27 8.49
C GLU A 267 13.35 19.79 7.25
N GLN A 268 13.99 20.65 6.46
CA GLN A 268 13.43 21.17 5.21
C GLN A 268 13.10 20.06 4.19
N ALA A 269 13.97 19.04 4.10
CA ALA A 269 13.77 17.89 3.21
C ALA A 269 12.84 16.80 3.78
N LEU A 270 12.41 16.90 5.05
CA LEU A 270 11.72 15.81 5.76
C LEU A 270 10.35 15.48 5.13
N GLN A 271 9.66 16.49 4.61
CA GLN A 271 8.35 16.31 3.97
C GLN A 271 8.49 15.58 2.62
N ASP A 272 9.37 16.08 1.76
CA ASP A 272 9.66 15.46 0.46
C ASP A 272 10.19 14.03 0.61
N PHE A 273 10.96 13.75 1.66
CA PHE A 273 11.46 12.42 1.98
C PHE A 273 10.32 11.40 2.19
N PHE A 274 9.28 11.76 2.96
CA PHE A 274 8.15 10.85 3.19
C PHE A 274 7.19 10.81 1.99
N ILE A 275 6.94 11.94 1.31
CA ILE A 275 6.09 11.98 0.11
C ILE A 275 6.72 11.14 -1.00
N LEU A 276 8.04 11.21 -1.20
CA LEU A 276 8.74 10.38 -2.17
C LEU A 276 8.59 8.88 -1.84
N ALA A 277 8.75 8.49 -0.56
CA ALA A 277 8.50 7.11 -0.11
C ALA A 277 7.06 6.67 -0.42
N ALA A 278 6.08 7.53 -0.15
CA ALA A 278 4.67 7.31 -0.40
C ALA A 278 4.35 7.04 -1.88
N THR A 279 4.99 7.75 -2.82
CA THR A 279 4.77 7.52 -4.27
C THR A 279 5.06 6.08 -4.70
N PHE A 280 6.10 5.44 -4.13
CA PHE A 280 6.41 4.03 -4.38
C PHE A 280 5.32 3.11 -3.84
N CYS A 281 4.80 3.40 -2.64
CA CYS A 281 3.69 2.67 -2.02
C CYS A 281 2.41 2.76 -2.85
N TYR A 282 2.01 3.97 -3.26
CA TYR A 282 0.77 4.21 -4.00
C TYR A 282 0.83 3.54 -5.39
N VAL A 283 1.96 3.67 -6.11
CA VAL A 283 2.17 2.98 -7.40
C VAL A 283 2.12 1.46 -7.22
N ALA A 284 2.76 0.90 -6.20
CA ALA A 284 2.72 -0.54 -5.94
C ALA A 284 1.31 -1.05 -5.61
N GLN A 285 0.53 -0.29 -4.83
CA GLN A 285 -0.87 -0.60 -4.53
C GLN A 285 -1.75 -0.57 -5.79
N LEU A 286 -1.57 0.43 -6.66
CA LEU A 286 -2.27 0.53 -7.93
C LEU A 286 -1.91 -0.63 -8.88
N VAL A 287 -0.64 -1.04 -8.93
CA VAL A 287 -0.22 -2.26 -9.65
C VAL A 287 -0.88 -3.51 -9.04
N GLY A 288 -0.94 -3.62 -7.71
CA GLY A 288 -1.66 -4.69 -7.01
C GLY A 288 -3.15 -4.76 -7.39
N PHE A 289 -3.84 -3.61 -7.44
CA PHE A 289 -5.22 -3.51 -7.92
C PHE A 289 -5.38 -3.98 -9.38
N VAL A 290 -4.50 -3.53 -10.28
CA VAL A 290 -4.50 -3.95 -11.69
C VAL A 290 -4.26 -5.46 -11.82
N LEU A 291 -3.32 -6.03 -11.06
CA LEU A 291 -3.08 -7.48 -11.03
C LEU A 291 -4.29 -8.26 -10.51
N LEU A 292 -4.96 -7.78 -9.47
CA LEU A 292 -6.18 -8.40 -8.93
C LEU A 292 -7.33 -8.43 -9.95
N ARG A 293 -7.49 -7.37 -10.77
CA ARG A 293 -8.51 -7.35 -11.84
C ARG A 293 -8.10 -8.13 -13.10
N THR A 294 -6.82 -8.16 -13.47
CA THR A 294 -6.35 -8.73 -14.76
C THR A 294 -5.87 -10.19 -14.67
N THR A 295 -4.97 -10.47 -13.72
CA THR A 295 -4.27 -11.76 -13.59
C THR A 295 -5.04 -12.70 -12.69
N TYR A 296 -5.41 -12.22 -11.50
CA TYR A 296 -6.18 -13.03 -10.55
C TYR A 296 -7.67 -13.00 -10.87
N LYS A 297 -8.19 -11.95 -11.52
CA LYS A 297 -9.64 -11.78 -11.81
C LYS A 297 -10.52 -11.98 -10.56
N ALA A 298 -10.05 -11.48 -9.44
CA ALA A 298 -10.69 -11.68 -8.15
C ALA A 298 -11.97 -10.85 -8.04
N GLU A 299 -13.08 -11.53 -7.81
CA GLU A 299 -14.39 -10.91 -7.57
C GLU A 299 -14.37 -10.09 -6.27
N SER A 300 -15.02 -8.93 -6.29
CA SER A 300 -15.22 -8.10 -5.10
C SER A 300 -16.58 -8.41 -4.48
N ASN A 301 -16.56 -8.87 -3.23
CA ASN A 301 -17.78 -9.09 -2.45
C ASN A 301 -17.96 -7.88 -1.51
N GLY A 302 -18.25 -6.73 -2.10
CA GLY A 302 -18.29 -5.43 -1.43
C GLY A 302 -18.18 -4.28 -2.44
N PHE A 303 -17.50 -3.19 -2.05
CA PHE A 303 -17.28 -2.05 -2.93
C PHE A 303 -16.51 -2.41 -4.22
N LYS A 304 -16.79 -1.68 -5.30
CA LYS A 304 -16.13 -1.81 -6.60
C LYS A 304 -15.82 -0.42 -7.16
N SER A 305 -14.55 -0.16 -7.47
CA SER A 305 -14.08 1.10 -8.02
C SER A 305 -14.78 1.40 -9.36
N PRO A 306 -15.48 2.56 -9.48
CA PRO A 306 -16.15 2.94 -10.71
C PRO A 306 -15.16 3.30 -11.84
N PHE A 307 -14.01 3.90 -11.48
CA PHE A 307 -12.97 4.34 -12.42
C PHE A 307 -12.15 3.18 -13.00
N GLY A 308 -12.06 2.07 -12.28
CA GLY A 308 -11.40 0.86 -12.72
C GLY A 308 -9.94 1.02 -13.13
N ILE A 309 -9.51 0.31 -14.17
CA ILE A 309 -8.10 0.27 -14.60
C ILE A 309 -7.66 1.62 -15.19
N ILE A 310 -8.54 2.33 -15.90
CA ILE A 310 -8.23 3.65 -16.47
C ILE A 310 -7.91 4.64 -15.34
N GLY A 311 -8.75 4.66 -14.29
CA GLY A 311 -8.48 5.44 -13.08
C GLY A 311 -7.16 5.07 -12.41
N ALA A 312 -6.89 3.77 -12.25
CA ALA A 312 -5.63 3.32 -11.63
C ALA A 312 -4.37 3.75 -12.44
N VAL A 313 -4.45 3.77 -13.77
CA VAL A 313 -3.37 4.28 -14.62
C VAL A 313 -3.23 5.81 -14.47
N TYR A 314 -4.33 6.55 -14.43
CA TYR A 314 -4.32 8.00 -14.21
C TYR A 314 -3.65 8.38 -12.87
N SER A 315 -4.11 7.80 -11.74
CA SER A 315 -3.49 8.06 -10.44
C SER A 315 -2.01 7.65 -10.42
N GLY A 316 -1.67 6.53 -11.07
CA GLY A 316 -0.28 6.07 -11.17
C GLY A 316 0.63 7.05 -11.92
N ILE A 317 0.14 7.70 -12.98
CA ILE A 317 0.90 8.73 -13.71
C ILE A 317 1.14 9.96 -12.81
N ILE A 318 0.12 10.42 -12.08
CA ILE A 318 0.25 11.57 -11.17
C ILE A 318 1.25 11.27 -10.04
N PHE A 319 1.22 10.08 -9.44
CA PHE A 319 2.19 9.70 -8.41
C PHE A 319 3.61 9.46 -8.96
N VAL A 320 3.75 9.04 -10.22
CA VAL A 320 5.08 9.00 -10.88
C VAL A 320 5.60 10.41 -11.14
N PHE A 321 4.76 11.37 -11.57
CA PHE A 321 5.16 12.76 -11.71
C PHE A 321 5.50 13.42 -10.37
N MET A 322 4.80 13.06 -9.30
CA MET A 322 5.14 13.44 -7.92
C MET A 322 6.54 12.97 -7.54
N GLY A 323 6.87 11.71 -7.82
CA GLY A 323 8.20 11.15 -7.55
C GLY A 323 9.30 11.82 -8.40
N ILE A 324 9.00 12.17 -9.66
CA ILE A 324 9.90 12.91 -10.56
C ILE A 324 10.11 14.36 -10.09
N SER A 325 9.08 15.01 -9.54
CA SER A 325 9.18 16.35 -8.95
C SER A 325 10.24 16.38 -7.83
N ILE A 326 10.18 15.42 -6.92
CA ILE A 326 11.09 15.37 -5.78
C ILE A 326 12.47 14.85 -6.22
N ALA A 327 12.54 13.66 -6.81
CA ALA A 327 13.81 13.03 -7.20
C ALA A 327 14.52 13.74 -8.37
N GLY A 328 13.81 14.58 -9.14
CA GLY A 328 14.37 15.44 -10.18
C GLY A 328 14.95 16.76 -9.66
N GLY A 329 14.86 17.03 -8.36
CA GLY A 329 15.47 18.22 -7.73
C GLY A 329 14.68 19.52 -7.86
N PHE A 330 13.38 19.47 -8.20
CA PHE A 330 12.54 20.67 -8.37
C PHE A 330 12.17 21.35 -7.04
N GLN A 331 12.42 20.70 -5.91
CA GLN A 331 12.08 21.18 -4.56
C GLN A 331 13.14 22.10 -3.93
N GLY A 332 14.35 22.17 -4.51
CA GLY A 332 15.45 22.97 -3.95
C GLY A 332 16.12 22.39 -2.71
N ASP A 333 15.78 21.15 -2.31
CA ASP A 333 16.31 20.43 -1.15
C ASP A 333 17.76 19.93 -1.32
N GLY A 334 18.42 20.26 -2.43
CA GLY A 334 19.75 19.72 -2.79
C GLY A 334 19.76 18.22 -3.09
N GLY A 335 18.60 17.58 -3.27
CA GLY A 335 18.44 16.13 -3.42
C GLY A 335 18.54 15.34 -2.12
N VAL A 336 18.52 16.00 -0.96
CA VAL A 336 18.62 15.36 0.37
C VAL A 336 17.52 14.33 0.60
N ALA A 337 16.27 14.61 0.21
CA ALA A 337 15.15 13.67 0.33
C ALA A 337 15.37 12.39 -0.50
N ALA A 338 15.81 12.55 -1.75
CA ALA A 338 16.07 11.44 -2.65
C ALA A 338 17.27 10.59 -2.20
N ILE A 339 18.34 11.22 -1.71
CA ILE A 339 19.53 10.53 -1.17
C ILE A 339 19.16 9.79 0.12
N ALA A 340 18.42 10.42 1.04
CA ALA A 340 17.98 9.79 2.28
C ALA A 340 17.13 8.55 2.01
N LEU A 341 16.19 8.62 1.06
CA LEU A 341 15.37 7.46 0.67
C LEU A 341 16.20 6.36 0.01
N LEU A 342 17.14 6.71 -0.87
CA LEU A 342 18.03 5.75 -1.50
C LEU A 342 18.91 5.03 -0.46
N VAL A 343 19.45 5.75 0.52
CA VAL A 343 20.21 5.16 1.64
C VAL A 343 19.33 4.24 2.48
N PHE A 344 18.12 4.68 2.86
CA PHE A 344 17.15 3.86 3.61
C PHE A 344 16.82 2.55 2.87
N MET A 345 16.53 2.64 1.57
CA MET A 345 16.27 1.50 0.70
C MET A 345 17.48 0.55 0.61
N ILE A 346 18.70 1.06 0.46
CA ILE A 346 19.91 0.23 0.44
C ILE A 346 20.10 -0.52 1.76
N LEU A 347 19.95 0.16 2.91
CA LEU A 347 20.06 -0.45 4.24
C LEU A 347 19.00 -1.54 4.46
N LEU A 348 17.75 -1.28 4.09
CA LEU A 348 16.68 -2.29 4.14
C LEU A 348 16.91 -3.46 3.19
N THR A 349 17.51 -3.23 2.02
CA THR A 349 17.88 -4.29 1.08
C THR A 349 18.93 -5.20 1.69
N ILE A 350 19.96 -4.63 2.32
CA ILE A 350 21.01 -5.37 3.02
C ILE A 350 20.40 -6.17 4.19
N TYR A 351 19.58 -5.54 5.02
CA TYR A 351 18.89 -6.22 6.14
C TYR A 351 17.97 -7.36 5.65
N TYR A 352 17.32 -7.22 4.49
CA TYR A 352 16.52 -8.29 3.90
C TYR A 352 17.35 -9.53 3.57
N TYR A 353 18.40 -9.35 2.76
CA TYR A 353 19.17 -10.48 2.24
C TYR A 353 20.05 -11.13 3.32
N THR A 354 20.45 -10.38 4.36
CA THR A 354 21.26 -10.91 5.46
C THR A 354 20.43 -11.59 6.56
N ILE A 355 19.24 -11.07 6.89
CA ILE A 355 18.47 -11.53 8.06
C ILE A 355 17.04 -11.96 7.67
N CYS A 356 16.24 -11.08 7.06
CA CYS A 356 14.81 -11.35 6.87
C CYS A 356 14.54 -12.53 5.93
N LEU A 357 15.32 -12.70 4.87
CA LEU A 357 15.15 -13.78 3.89
C LEU A 357 15.19 -15.18 4.54
N HIS A 358 15.98 -15.33 5.61
CA HIS A 358 16.18 -16.56 6.36
C HIS A 358 15.23 -16.73 7.56
N ARG A 359 14.57 -15.65 7.99
CA ARG A 359 13.72 -15.63 9.21
C ARG A 359 12.24 -15.37 8.97
N GLN A 360 11.88 -14.81 7.81
CA GLN A 360 10.51 -14.42 7.52
C GLN A 360 9.53 -15.58 7.69
N THR A 361 8.38 -15.25 8.26
CA THR A 361 7.23 -16.15 8.45
C THR A 361 6.04 -15.61 7.67
N ILE A 362 5.01 -16.44 7.51
CA ILE A 362 3.73 -16.08 6.89
C ILE A 362 2.63 -16.31 7.92
N SER A 363 1.72 -15.34 8.10
CA SER A 363 0.55 -15.54 8.95
C SER A 363 -0.46 -16.47 8.26
N LYS A 364 -1.33 -17.16 9.02
CA LYS A 364 -2.39 -17.98 8.40
C LYS A 364 -3.29 -17.20 7.43
N ASP A 365 -3.58 -15.93 7.72
CA ASP A 365 -4.39 -15.08 6.84
C ASP A 365 -3.69 -14.76 5.52
N GLU A 366 -2.40 -14.43 5.58
CA GLU A 366 -1.56 -14.26 4.39
C GLU A 366 -1.46 -15.56 3.58
N TYR A 367 -1.25 -16.70 4.25
CA TYR A 367 -1.17 -18.00 3.60
C TYR A 367 -2.49 -18.35 2.88
N ALA A 368 -3.62 -18.17 3.56
CA ALA A 368 -4.94 -18.40 2.98
C ALA A 368 -5.21 -17.49 1.76
N ALA A 369 -4.77 -16.22 1.82
CA ALA A 369 -4.82 -15.31 0.68
C ALA A 369 -3.93 -15.81 -0.49
N ILE A 370 -2.63 -16.05 -0.25
CA ILE A 370 -1.66 -16.53 -1.25
C ILE A 370 -2.16 -17.83 -1.91
N PHE A 371 -2.66 -18.78 -1.11
CA PHE A 371 -3.20 -20.06 -1.58
C PHE A 371 -4.42 -19.85 -2.49
N ARG A 372 -5.42 -19.07 -2.04
CA ARG A 372 -6.60 -18.70 -2.83
C ARG A 372 -6.21 -18.07 -4.16
N PHE A 373 -5.31 -17.08 -4.15
CA PHE A 373 -4.87 -16.40 -5.36
C PHE A 373 -4.06 -17.28 -6.31
N THR A 374 -3.26 -18.20 -5.77
CA THR A 374 -2.51 -19.19 -6.54
C THR A 374 -3.46 -20.17 -7.25
N ILE A 375 -4.48 -20.68 -6.56
CA ILE A 375 -5.52 -21.53 -7.15
C ILE A 375 -6.26 -20.79 -8.27
N ILE A 376 -6.71 -19.55 -8.04
CA ILE A 376 -7.43 -18.78 -9.06
C ILE A 376 -6.54 -18.54 -10.29
N LYS A 377 -5.26 -18.19 -10.08
CA LYS A 377 -4.27 -18.01 -11.16
C LYS A 377 -4.07 -19.32 -11.95
N PHE A 378 -3.92 -20.44 -11.26
CA PHE A 378 -3.79 -21.77 -11.87
C PHE A 378 -5.02 -22.15 -12.69
N ASN A 379 -6.23 -21.96 -12.15
CA ASN A 379 -7.49 -22.23 -12.84
C ASN A 379 -7.67 -21.32 -14.08
N ASN A 380 -7.30 -20.04 -13.98
CA ASN A 380 -7.30 -19.12 -15.12
C ASN A 380 -6.30 -19.54 -16.22
N LEU A 381 -5.11 -20.02 -15.84
CA LEU A 381 -4.12 -20.56 -16.78
C LEU A 381 -4.61 -21.85 -17.43
N LYS A 382 -5.18 -22.79 -16.66
CA LYS A 382 -5.78 -24.04 -17.16
C LYS A 382 -6.92 -23.75 -18.15
N ARG A 383 -7.80 -22.77 -17.84
CA ARG A 383 -8.87 -22.33 -18.75
C ARG A 383 -8.32 -21.71 -20.04
N LYS A 384 -7.30 -20.83 -19.96
CA LYS A 384 -6.62 -20.27 -21.14
C LYS A 384 -5.94 -21.36 -21.99
N ALA A 385 -5.30 -22.35 -21.35
CA ALA A 385 -4.68 -23.48 -22.02
C ALA A 385 -5.73 -24.36 -22.74
N ALA A 386 -6.84 -24.69 -22.08
CA ALA A 386 -7.94 -25.44 -22.69
C ALA A 386 -8.52 -24.72 -23.93
N ILE A 387 -8.77 -23.41 -23.84
CA ILE A 387 -9.22 -22.58 -24.97
C ILE A 387 -8.18 -22.61 -26.11
N LYS A 388 -6.89 -22.51 -25.80
CA LYS A 388 -5.81 -22.56 -26.80
C LYS A 388 -5.66 -23.95 -27.45
N THR A 389 -5.95 -25.03 -26.73
CA THR A 389 -5.99 -26.40 -27.27
C THR A 389 -7.22 -26.59 -28.17
N TYR A 390 -8.38 -26.08 -27.78
CA TYR A 390 -9.60 -26.11 -28.60
C TYR A 390 -9.46 -25.32 -29.91
N HIS A 391 -8.78 -24.18 -29.89
CA HIS A 391 -8.44 -23.40 -31.08
C HIS A 391 -7.13 -23.81 -31.77
N ARG A 392 -6.58 -25.00 -31.48
CA ARG A 392 -5.43 -25.53 -32.23
C ARG A 392 -5.96 -26.02 -33.58
N PRO A 393 -5.54 -25.46 -34.73
CA PRO A 393 -6.20 -25.72 -35.99
C PRO A 393 -5.83 -27.10 -36.56
N GLU A 394 -6.64 -28.12 -36.30
CA GLU A 394 -6.64 -29.36 -37.10
C GLU A 394 -6.85 -29.06 -38.59
N GLN A 395 -7.54 -27.96 -38.90
CA GLN A 395 -7.66 -27.39 -40.25
C GLN A 395 -6.31 -27.20 -40.95
N LYS A 396 -5.18 -26.91 -40.27
CA LYS A 396 -3.90 -26.76 -40.99
C LYS A 396 -3.37 -28.08 -41.55
N HIS A 397 -3.64 -29.21 -40.88
CA HIS A 397 -3.28 -30.52 -41.43
C HIS A 397 -4.26 -30.98 -42.51
N GLN A 398 -5.56 -30.76 -42.31
CA GLN A 398 -6.59 -31.11 -43.30
C GLN A 398 -6.45 -30.29 -44.59
N LEU A 399 -6.20 -28.99 -44.52
CA LEU A 399 -6.01 -28.13 -45.69
C LEU A 399 -4.71 -28.49 -46.45
N TRP A 400 -3.61 -28.78 -45.74
CA TRP A 400 -2.38 -29.27 -46.39
C TRP A 400 -2.58 -30.65 -47.03
N SER A 401 -3.28 -31.59 -46.39
CA SER A 401 -3.58 -32.88 -47.02
C SER A 401 -4.51 -32.76 -48.22
N ALA A 402 -5.47 -31.81 -48.20
CA ALA A 402 -6.37 -31.55 -49.32
C ALA A 402 -5.65 -30.87 -50.50
N ILE A 403 -4.75 -29.93 -50.23
CA ILE A 403 -3.92 -29.31 -51.28
C ILE A 403 -2.96 -30.35 -51.89
N VAL A 404 -2.33 -31.18 -51.05
CA VAL A 404 -1.44 -32.27 -51.52
C VAL A 404 -2.22 -33.35 -52.29
N SER A 405 -3.47 -33.66 -51.95
CA SER A 405 -4.28 -34.60 -52.74
C SER A 405 -4.73 -34.00 -54.08
N VAL A 406 -5.16 -32.74 -54.12
CA VAL A 406 -5.56 -32.04 -55.36
C VAL A 406 -4.38 -31.92 -56.35
N VAL A 407 -3.17 -31.65 -55.87
CA VAL A 407 -1.96 -31.61 -56.72
C VAL A 407 -1.56 -33.02 -57.22
N ARG A 408 -1.98 -34.10 -56.53
CA ARG A 408 -1.72 -35.48 -56.95
C ARG A 408 -2.73 -36.05 -57.94
N THR A 409 -3.94 -35.50 -58.01
CA THR A 409 -5.01 -35.93 -58.94
C THR A 409 -5.09 -35.01 -60.17
N GLY A 410 -3.93 -34.73 -60.77
CA GLY A 410 -3.82 -34.09 -62.08
C GLY A 410 -3.96 -35.07 -63.24
N ASN A 411 -5.04 -35.86 -63.31
CA ASN A 411 -5.49 -36.45 -64.58
C ASN A 411 -6.91 -37.04 -64.52
N SER A 412 -7.64 -36.93 -65.64
CA SER A 412 -8.91 -37.59 -65.96
C SER A 412 -10.15 -37.30 -65.08
N GLY A 413 -10.96 -36.34 -65.55
CA GLY A 413 -12.21 -36.76 -66.21
C GLY A 413 -13.56 -36.62 -65.48
N ARG A 414 -14.37 -35.70 -66.02
CA ARG A 414 -15.85 -35.62 -66.02
C ARG A 414 -16.62 -35.18 -64.77
N ILE A 415 -17.63 -34.37 -65.10
CA ILE A 415 -18.61 -33.71 -64.25
C ILE A 415 -19.87 -34.59 -64.14
N SER A 416 -20.52 -34.59 -62.98
CA SER A 416 -22.00 -34.63 -62.92
C SER A 416 -22.49 -33.92 -61.66
N ALA A 417 -23.65 -33.28 -61.74
CA ALA A 417 -24.19 -32.40 -60.70
C ALA A 417 -25.45 -32.99 -60.06
N ALA A 418 -25.67 -32.69 -58.77
CA ALA A 418 -26.97 -32.85 -58.11
C ALA A 418 -27.17 -31.75 -57.04
N ASN A 419 -28.21 -30.93 -57.23
CA ASN A 419 -28.65 -29.91 -56.27
C ASN A 419 -29.53 -30.53 -55.17
N LYS A 420 -29.40 -30.08 -53.91
CA LYS A 420 -30.43 -29.23 -53.23
C LYS A 420 -30.01 -28.79 -51.81
N VAL A 421 -30.83 -27.91 -51.22
CA VAL A 421 -30.52 -26.99 -50.11
C VAL A 421 -31.50 -27.17 -48.93
N SER A 422 -31.06 -26.78 -47.72
CA SER A 422 -31.83 -26.63 -46.45
C SER A 422 -32.07 -27.93 -45.66
N SER A 423 -31.87 -28.01 -44.33
CA SER A 423 -32.19 -27.00 -43.30
C SER A 423 -31.24 -27.05 -42.09
N TYR A 424 -31.18 -25.93 -41.35
CA TYR A 424 -30.64 -25.88 -39.98
C TYR A 424 -31.64 -26.49 -38.98
N GLY A 425 -31.14 -27.18 -37.95
CA GLY A 425 -31.93 -27.72 -36.85
C GLY A 425 -31.16 -28.77 -36.05
N ASP A 426 -31.10 -28.61 -34.73
CA ASP A 426 -30.72 -29.58 -33.70
C ASP A 426 -29.37 -30.32 -33.80
N MET A 427 -28.41 -29.92 -32.96
CA MET A 427 -27.75 -30.81 -31.99
C MET A 427 -26.74 -30.05 -31.10
N LEU A 428 -27.14 -29.77 -29.85
CA LEU A 428 -26.23 -29.42 -28.75
C LEU A 428 -26.11 -30.65 -27.82
N PRO A 429 -24.95 -31.31 -27.70
CA PRO A 429 -24.74 -32.33 -26.68
C PRO A 429 -24.43 -31.70 -25.31
N HIS A 430 -24.93 -32.34 -24.25
CA HIS A 430 -24.99 -31.80 -22.89
C HIS A 430 -23.62 -31.64 -22.20
N LEU A 431 -23.50 -30.58 -21.38
CA LEU A 431 -22.43 -30.44 -20.38
C LEU A 431 -22.72 -31.31 -19.16
N PRO A 432 -21.75 -32.11 -18.64
CA PRO A 432 -21.93 -32.83 -17.39
C PRO A 432 -21.91 -31.87 -16.18
N GLN A 433 -22.82 -32.11 -15.23
CA GLN A 433 -22.93 -31.35 -13.98
C GLN A 433 -21.75 -31.60 -13.03
N ALA A 434 -21.47 -30.63 -12.17
CA ALA A 434 -20.40 -30.72 -11.17
C ALA A 434 -20.81 -31.60 -9.97
N ALA A 435 -19.87 -32.43 -9.49
CA ALA A 435 -20.01 -33.15 -8.23
C ALA A 435 -19.58 -32.25 -7.04
N PRO A 436 -20.20 -32.40 -5.85
CA PRO A 436 -19.81 -31.68 -4.64
C PRO A 436 -18.48 -32.23 -4.06
N PRO A 437 -17.74 -31.43 -3.26
CA PRO A 437 -16.50 -31.88 -2.64
C PRO A 437 -16.77 -32.84 -1.49
N ALA A 438 -16.01 -33.93 -1.43
CA ALA A 438 -15.88 -34.74 -0.22
C ALA A 438 -14.85 -34.11 0.72
N ASN A 439 -15.03 -34.31 2.03
CA ASN A 439 -13.98 -34.10 3.02
C ASN A 439 -12.82 -35.06 2.74
N ASP A 440 -11.59 -34.65 3.05
CA ASP A 440 -10.60 -35.55 3.65
C ASP A 440 -9.45 -34.74 4.27
N ASP A 441 -9.00 -35.22 5.44
CA ASP A 441 -7.77 -34.78 6.08
C ASP A 441 -6.56 -35.36 5.33
N GLY A 442 -5.49 -34.58 5.15
CA GLY A 442 -4.28 -35.09 4.51
C GLY A 442 -3.13 -34.07 4.47
N GLU A 443 -1.99 -34.46 5.04
CA GLU A 443 -0.72 -33.75 4.84
C GLU A 443 -0.27 -33.89 3.38
N PHE A 444 0.04 -32.76 2.72
CA PHE A 444 0.64 -32.77 1.38
C PHE A 444 1.79 -31.79 1.25
N VAL A 445 2.98 -32.34 1.02
CA VAL A 445 4.22 -31.58 0.74
C VAL A 445 4.16 -31.01 -0.68
N VAL A 446 4.40 -29.70 -0.83
CA VAL A 446 4.36 -29.02 -2.14
C VAL A 446 5.76 -28.70 -2.66
N LEU A 447 6.04 -29.21 -3.87
CA LEU A 447 7.24 -28.91 -4.65
C LEU A 447 7.25 -27.47 -5.18
N ALA A 448 8.08 -26.61 -4.60
CA ALA A 448 8.35 -25.27 -5.13
C ALA A 448 9.23 -25.31 -6.39
N GLN A 449 8.62 -25.34 -7.58
CA GLN A 449 9.37 -25.23 -8.85
C GLN A 449 9.83 -23.79 -9.14
N ARG A 450 11.15 -23.65 -9.27
CA ARG A 450 11.86 -22.40 -9.62
C ARG A 450 11.58 -21.99 -11.08
N TRP A 451 10.87 -20.88 -11.29
CA TRP A 451 10.69 -20.31 -12.63
C TRP A 451 11.72 -19.21 -12.95
N ARG A 452 12.32 -19.29 -14.14
CA ARG A 452 13.25 -18.28 -14.65
C ARG A 452 12.52 -16.96 -14.91
N LEU A 453 13.17 -15.85 -14.57
CA LEU A 453 12.78 -14.49 -14.96
C LEU A 453 12.59 -14.41 -16.48
N GLY A 454 11.42 -13.91 -16.89
CA GLY A 454 11.16 -13.57 -18.27
C GLY A 454 11.83 -12.23 -18.62
N ARG A 455 12.66 -12.25 -19.67
CA ARG A 455 13.17 -11.10 -20.46
C ARG A 455 13.04 -9.73 -19.79
N GLN A 456 14.16 -9.22 -19.26
CA GLN A 456 14.37 -7.77 -19.22
C GLN A 456 14.25 -7.21 -20.64
N VAL A 457 13.47 -6.14 -20.79
CA VAL A 457 13.56 -5.27 -21.97
C VAL A 457 14.74 -4.35 -21.71
N VAL A 458 15.88 -4.66 -22.31
CA VAL A 458 17.07 -3.80 -22.27
C VAL A 458 16.90 -2.72 -23.33
N PHE A 459 16.80 -1.46 -22.90
CA PHE A 459 17.00 -0.32 -23.80
C PHE A 459 18.48 -0.23 -24.17
N PRO A 460 18.84 -0.15 -25.46
CA PRO A 460 20.24 -0.03 -25.87
C PRO A 460 20.73 1.41 -25.65
N LEU A 461 21.54 1.61 -24.61
CA LEU A 461 22.42 2.78 -24.53
C LEU A 461 23.61 2.56 -25.46
N LEU A 462 23.80 3.50 -26.41
CA LEU A 462 24.96 3.55 -27.28
C LEU A 462 26.23 3.82 -26.45
N ALA A 463 27.24 2.98 -26.62
CA ALA A 463 28.58 3.19 -26.09
C ALA A 463 29.60 3.08 -27.22
N SER A 464 30.54 4.03 -27.27
CA SER A 464 31.75 3.99 -28.08
C SER A 464 32.91 4.58 -27.27
N PRO A 465 34.18 4.21 -27.55
CA PRO A 465 35.11 3.88 -26.46
C PRO A 465 36.45 4.61 -26.48
N THR A 466 37.24 4.50 -25.40
CA THR A 466 38.69 4.18 -25.46
C THR A 466 39.33 3.94 -24.07
N ALA A 467 40.19 2.90 -23.99
CA ALA A 467 41.51 2.84 -23.32
C ALA A 467 41.61 2.91 -21.76
N THR A 468 42.55 2.25 -21.05
CA THR A 468 43.62 1.29 -21.40
C THR A 468 44.01 0.38 -20.21
N GLN A 469 44.82 -0.66 -20.46
CA GLN A 469 45.32 -1.70 -19.54
C GLN A 469 46.11 -1.21 -18.30
N GLN A 470 46.12 -2.03 -17.22
CA GLN A 470 47.37 -2.58 -16.65
C GLN A 470 47.14 -3.79 -15.70
N THR A 471 48.22 -4.50 -15.35
CA THR A 471 48.27 -5.83 -14.66
C THR A 471 49.11 -5.74 -13.33
N HIS A 472 49.39 -6.76 -12.50
CA HIS A 472 49.44 -8.24 -12.56
C HIS A 472 49.12 -8.87 -11.15
N PRO A 473 49.20 -10.21 -10.92
CA PRO A 473 48.54 -10.89 -9.79
C PRO A 473 49.49 -11.43 -8.67
N LEU A 474 48.91 -12.07 -7.64
CA LEU A 474 49.45 -13.15 -6.77
C LEU A 474 48.23 -13.77 -6.05
N GLU A 475 47.83 -15.03 -6.23
CA GLU A 475 48.41 -16.31 -5.73
C GLU A 475 48.52 -16.46 -4.20
N ALA A 476 47.69 -17.36 -3.65
CA ALA A 476 48.00 -18.20 -2.49
C ALA A 476 47.03 -19.42 -2.45
N GLN A 477 47.55 -20.62 -2.69
CA GLN A 477 46.87 -21.89 -2.38
C GLN A 477 47.26 -22.36 -0.97
N VAL A 478 46.33 -22.97 -0.23
CA VAL A 478 46.66 -24.11 0.67
C VAL A 478 45.51 -25.11 0.63
N SER A 479 45.84 -26.40 0.58
CA SER A 479 44.93 -27.53 0.41
C SER A 479 44.82 -28.38 1.69
N VAL A 480 43.65 -28.99 1.87
CA VAL A 480 43.40 -30.37 2.36
C VAL A 480 44.26 -30.91 3.52
N PHE A 481 43.60 -31.24 4.63
CA PHE A 481 43.85 -32.50 5.35
C PHE A 481 42.53 -33.05 5.90
N GLY A 482 42.39 -34.37 5.94
CA GLY A 482 41.24 -35.06 6.56
C GLY A 482 41.69 -36.27 7.35
N LEU A 483 40.83 -36.78 8.23
CA LEU A 483 40.95 -38.11 8.84
C LEU A 483 39.61 -38.56 9.42
N GLN A 484 39.47 -39.88 9.64
CA GLN A 484 38.20 -40.59 9.81
C GLN A 484 37.94 -41.05 11.26
N THR A 485 36.70 -41.49 11.49
CA THR A 485 36.26 -42.55 12.44
C THR A 485 36.47 -42.37 13.94
N LEU A 486 35.36 -42.46 14.70
CA LEU A 486 35.07 -43.65 15.53
C LEU A 486 33.59 -43.71 15.98
N GLN A 487 33.13 -44.92 16.31
CA GLN A 487 31.76 -45.23 16.77
C GLN A 487 31.67 -45.22 18.30
N SER A 488 30.46 -45.08 18.84
CA SER A 488 30.04 -45.81 20.06
C SER A 488 28.51 -45.96 20.11
N GLU A 489 28.06 -47.16 20.50
CA GLU A 489 26.66 -47.51 20.76
C GLU A 489 26.21 -47.05 22.16
N ILE A 490 24.89 -47.11 22.44
CA ILE A 490 24.24 -47.51 23.73
C ILE A 490 22.71 -47.34 23.54
N THR A 491 21.99 -48.42 23.19
CA THR A 491 21.09 -49.25 24.02
C THR A 491 19.81 -48.61 24.60
N LEU A 492 18.69 -49.29 24.34
CA LEU A 492 17.35 -49.10 24.92
C LEU A 492 17.32 -49.53 26.42
N PRO A 493 16.19 -49.27 27.12
CA PRO A 493 15.31 -50.43 27.33
C PRO A 493 13.80 -50.16 27.14
N GLU A 494 13.11 -51.26 26.84
CA GLU A 494 11.66 -51.41 26.70
C GLU A 494 11.06 -51.98 28.02
N VAL A 495 9.84 -51.57 28.41
CA VAL A 495 9.07 -52.24 29.48
C VAL A 495 7.61 -52.41 29.05
N ALA A 496 7.16 -53.67 29.05
CA ALA A 496 5.78 -54.09 28.76
C ALA A 496 4.92 -54.12 30.07
N ARG A 497 3.60 -54.35 30.11
CA ARG A 497 2.83 -55.44 29.48
C ARG A 497 1.34 -55.39 29.92
N ASN A 498 0.50 -56.22 29.27
CA ASN A 498 -0.77 -56.84 29.72
C ASN A 498 -2.08 -56.00 29.71
N ARG A 499 -3.28 -56.60 29.52
CA ARG A 499 -3.70 -57.77 28.70
C ARG A 499 -5.26 -57.88 28.71
N ASP A 500 -5.78 -58.79 27.88
CA ASP A 500 -7.11 -59.43 27.93
C ASP A 500 -8.37 -58.61 27.52
N ALA A 501 -9.52 -59.22 27.15
CA ALA A 501 -9.84 -60.11 26.01
C ALA A 501 -11.28 -60.68 26.15
N SER A 502 -12.20 -60.44 25.20
CA SER A 502 -13.33 -61.36 24.89
C SER A 502 -14.27 -60.87 23.76
N THR A 503 -14.67 -61.78 22.87
CA THR A 503 -15.86 -61.73 21.98
C THR A 503 -16.51 -63.14 22.02
N PRO A 504 -17.78 -63.43 21.60
CA PRO A 504 -18.13 -63.55 20.16
C PRO A 504 -19.63 -63.49 19.72
N ARG A 505 -19.87 -63.60 18.39
CA ARG A 505 -21.12 -63.98 17.64
C ARG A 505 -22.27 -62.93 17.58
N SER A 506 -23.08 -62.81 16.49
CA SER A 506 -23.17 -63.50 15.18
C SER A 506 -23.81 -62.64 14.04
N ALA A 507 -23.70 -63.12 12.79
CA ALA A 507 -24.05 -62.49 11.48
C ALA A 507 -25.59 -62.40 11.15
N PRO A 508 -26.11 -61.99 9.95
CA PRO A 508 -25.44 -61.81 8.63
C PRO A 508 -25.95 -60.74 7.59
N LYS A 509 -25.09 -60.51 6.57
CA LYS A 509 -25.35 -60.17 5.13
C LYS A 509 -26.05 -58.86 4.69
N SER A 510 -25.30 -58.05 3.92
CA SER A 510 -25.69 -57.63 2.55
C SER A 510 -24.42 -57.32 1.73
N SER A 511 -24.46 -57.53 0.40
CA SER A 511 -23.28 -57.53 -0.48
C SER A 511 -23.32 -56.44 -1.55
N ALA A 512 -22.24 -55.65 -1.67
CA ALA A 512 -21.97 -54.80 -2.82
C ALA A 512 -20.53 -55.01 -3.31
N ILE A 513 -20.36 -55.31 -4.59
CA ILE A 513 -19.07 -55.66 -5.19
C ILE A 513 -18.34 -54.38 -5.62
N SER A 514 -17.22 -54.07 -4.95
CA SER A 514 -16.29 -53.01 -5.35
C SER A 514 -15.10 -53.60 -6.11
N LYS A 515 -14.90 -53.17 -7.38
CA LYS A 515 -13.70 -53.53 -8.17
C LYS A 515 -12.52 -52.65 -7.74
N VAL A 516 -11.62 -53.22 -6.93
CA VAL A 516 -10.34 -52.56 -6.58
C VAL A 516 -9.39 -52.59 -7.78
N ILE A 517 -9.09 -51.42 -8.34
CA ILE A 517 -8.04 -51.25 -9.35
C ILE A 517 -6.70 -51.14 -8.62
N LYS A 518 -5.80 -52.12 -8.81
CA LYS A 518 -4.42 -52.07 -8.28
C LYS A 518 -3.59 -51.05 -9.06
N VAL A 519 -3.38 -49.87 -8.48
CA VAL A 519 -2.39 -48.89 -8.97
C VAL A 519 -0.98 -49.40 -8.67
N HIS A 520 -0.09 -49.39 -9.68
CA HIS A 520 1.33 -49.72 -9.48
C HIS A 520 2.06 -48.55 -8.79
N PRO A 521 3.04 -48.81 -7.90
CA PRO A 521 3.87 -47.75 -7.32
C PRO A 521 4.65 -47.01 -8.41
N GLN A 522 4.65 -45.68 -8.36
CA GLN A 522 5.59 -44.88 -9.16
C GLN A 522 7.01 -45.04 -8.59
N PRO A 523 8.06 -45.08 -9.43
CA PRO A 523 9.44 -45.16 -8.96
C PRO A 523 9.84 -43.89 -8.19
N ALA A 524 10.79 -44.05 -7.27
CA ALA A 524 11.19 -43.03 -6.30
C ALA A 524 11.53 -41.67 -6.95
N ALA A 525 11.04 -40.59 -6.33
CA ALA A 525 11.29 -39.24 -6.79
C ALA A 525 12.78 -38.86 -6.60
N ASN A 526 13.47 -38.60 -7.72
CA ASN A 526 14.83 -38.09 -7.71
C ASN A 526 14.92 -36.73 -6.98
N HIS A 527 16.06 -36.50 -6.31
CA HIS A 527 16.41 -35.33 -5.49
C HIS A 527 15.64 -34.02 -5.80
N ILE A 528 14.89 -33.57 -4.81
CA ILE A 528 14.40 -32.19 -4.73
C ILE A 528 15.60 -31.29 -4.35
N PRO A 529 15.93 -30.24 -5.11
CA PRO A 529 17.03 -29.34 -4.75
C PRO A 529 16.66 -28.44 -3.56
N ASN A 530 17.56 -28.34 -2.58
CA ASN A 530 17.41 -27.67 -1.27
C ASN A 530 17.15 -26.14 -1.28
N ASN A 531 16.81 -25.53 -2.42
CA ASN A 531 16.63 -24.08 -2.57
C ASN A 531 15.16 -23.61 -2.49
N ALA A 532 14.28 -24.39 -1.89
CA ALA A 532 12.95 -23.92 -1.52
C ALA A 532 13.06 -23.02 -0.28
N VAL A 533 12.61 -21.76 -0.38
CA VAL A 533 12.45 -20.89 0.80
C VAL A 533 11.32 -21.47 1.65
N ASN A 534 11.69 -22.28 2.64
CA ASN A 534 10.75 -23.02 3.49
C ASN A 534 10.18 -22.08 4.57
N CYS A 535 9.31 -21.17 4.12
CA CYS A 535 8.70 -20.15 4.96
C CYS A 535 7.65 -20.78 5.88
N LYS A 536 7.84 -20.66 7.20
CA LYS A 536 6.93 -21.24 8.18
C LYS A 536 5.63 -20.45 8.24
N VAL A 537 4.50 -21.17 8.20
CA VAL A 537 3.19 -20.61 8.51
C VAL A 537 3.02 -20.63 10.02
N GLU A 538 2.71 -19.48 10.62
CA GLU A 538 2.51 -19.35 12.07
C GLU A 538 1.16 -18.73 12.41
N ASP A 539 0.63 -19.11 13.56
CA ASP A 539 -0.56 -18.50 14.15
C ASP A 539 -0.23 -17.12 14.72
N VAL A 540 -0.99 -16.12 14.27
CA VAL A 540 -1.04 -14.80 14.89
C VAL A 540 -2.21 -14.77 15.86
N ALA A 541 -2.03 -14.18 17.03
CA ALA A 541 -3.05 -14.08 18.07
C ALA A 541 -4.27 -13.30 17.55
N VAL A 542 -5.31 -14.05 17.15
CA VAL A 542 -6.62 -13.50 16.82
C VAL A 542 -7.19 -12.84 18.07
N ASN A 543 -7.34 -11.52 18.03
CA ASN A 543 -7.92 -10.77 19.12
C ASN A 543 -9.43 -10.70 18.94
N ASP A 544 -10.18 -11.40 19.78
CA ASP A 544 -11.63 -11.22 19.88
C ASP A 544 -11.96 -9.85 20.49
N ILE A 545 -11.97 -8.83 19.63
CA ILE A 545 -12.41 -7.48 19.99
C ILE A 545 -13.92 -7.54 20.25
N PRO A 546 -14.38 -7.16 21.47
CA PRO A 546 -15.81 -7.10 21.80
C PRO A 546 -16.59 -6.29 20.75
N PRO A 547 -17.82 -6.68 20.34
CA PRO A 547 -18.55 -6.00 19.28
C PRO A 547 -18.73 -4.49 19.51
N GLU A 548 -18.88 -4.10 20.77
CA GLU A 548 -18.96 -2.73 21.31
C GLU A 548 -17.69 -1.88 21.17
N ASP A 549 -16.53 -2.50 20.96
CA ASP A 549 -15.22 -1.85 20.84
C ASP A 549 -14.78 -1.72 19.36
N ARG A 550 -15.61 -2.15 18.41
CA ARG A 550 -15.31 -2.15 16.97
C ARG A 550 -15.73 -0.84 16.27
N ALA A 551 -14.97 -0.46 15.24
CA ALA A 551 -15.24 0.72 14.41
C ALA A 551 -16.26 0.45 13.29
N GLY A 552 -17.25 1.33 13.12
CA GLY A 552 -18.05 1.43 11.90
C GLY A 552 -17.44 2.41 10.89
N ALA A 553 -18.05 2.55 9.72
CA ALA A 553 -17.57 3.44 8.65
C ALA A 553 -17.31 4.89 9.10
N ILE A 554 -18.16 5.45 9.97
CA ILE A 554 -18.00 6.81 10.49
C ILE A 554 -16.72 6.92 11.35
N HIS A 555 -16.45 5.94 12.22
CA HIS A 555 -15.23 5.92 13.04
C HIS A 555 -13.96 5.87 12.18
N VAL A 556 -13.99 5.11 11.08
CA VAL A 556 -12.89 5.04 10.10
C VAL A 556 -12.73 6.37 9.35
N ALA A 557 -13.83 6.99 8.91
CA ALA A 557 -13.79 8.30 8.25
C ALA A 557 -13.24 9.40 9.19
N SER A 558 -13.69 9.42 10.45
CA SER A 558 -13.19 10.36 11.47
C SER A 558 -11.70 10.17 11.74
N LEU A 559 -11.21 8.93 11.80
CA LEU A 559 -9.77 8.67 11.94
C LEU A 559 -8.97 9.24 10.75
N GLY A 560 -9.49 9.11 9.52
CA GLY A 560 -8.85 9.63 8.32
C GLY A 560 -8.85 11.15 8.23
N ILE A 561 -9.94 11.78 8.65
CA ILE A 561 -10.01 13.25 8.78
C ILE A 561 -8.99 13.71 9.82
N VAL A 562 -8.97 13.11 11.03
CA VAL A 562 -7.98 13.45 12.07
C VAL A 562 -6.56 13.33 11.55
N ALA A 563 -6.21 12.23 10.88
CA ALA A 563 -4.85 11.97 10.41
C ALA A 563 -4.36 12.91 9.30
N VAL A 564 -5.24 13.53 8.51
CA VAL A 564 -4.82 14.22 7.26
C VAL A 564 -5.24 15.70 7.18
N ILE A 565 -6.31 16.12 7.87
CA ILE A 565 -6.87 17.48 7.72
C ILE A 565 -5.90 18.61 8.08
N GLY A 566 -4.93 18.37 8.98
CA GLY A 566 -3.92 19.37 9.36
C GLY A 566 -3.07 19.89 8.19
N GLY A 567 -2.78 19.03 7.21
CA GLY A 567 -2.05 19.39 5.99
C GLY A 567 -2.78 20.42 5.10
N GLN A 568 -4.05 20.71 5.39
CA GLN A 568 -4.81 21.77 4.71
C GLN A 568 -4.66 23.16 5.34
N TYR A 569 -3.99 23.30 6.48
CA TYR A 569 -3.97 24.58 7.23
C TYR A 569 -2.61 25.28 7.25
N TYR A 570 -1.58 24.73 6.61
CA TYR A 570 -0.23 25.30 6.66
C TYR A 570 0.55 25.12 5.33
N GLY A 571 1.43 26.09 5.04
CA GLY A 571 2.53 26.06 4.05
C GLY A 571 2.21 25.88 2.56
N TRP A 572 1.08 25.29 2.17
CA TRP A 572 0.71 25.11 0.75
C TRP A 572 0.45 26.43 0.01
N ASN A 573 0.21 27.51 0.73
CA ASN A 573 -0.02 28.84 0.17
C ASN A 573 1.20 29.41 -0.57
N ALA A 574 2.42 28.95 -0.28
CA ALA A 574 3.62 29.30 -1.04
C ALA A 574 3.49 28.94 -2.53
N ALA A 575 2.74 27.90 -2.86
CA ALA A 575 2.55 27.42 -4.23
C ALA A 575 1.78 28.39 -5.15
N PHE A 576 1.16 29.43 -4.59
CA PHE A 576 0.61 30.53 -5.38
C PHE A 576 1.67 31.50 -5.93
N ALA A 577 2.98 31.29 -5.69
CA ALA A 577 4.04 32.15 -6.20
C ALA A 577 4.06 32.25 -7.74
N THR A 578 3.64 31.20 -8.44
CA THR A 578 3.49 31.17 -9.90
C THR A 578 2.08 31.52 -10.40
N GLY A 579 1.27 32.19 -9.56
CA GLY A 579 -0.13 32.53 -9.85
C GLY A 579 -1.14 31.51 -9.34
N PHE A 580 -2.42 31.89 -9.38
CA PHE A 580 -3.53 31.05 -8.91
C PHE A 580 -3.73 29.79 -9.77
N VAL A 581 -3.69 29.93 -11.09
CA VAL A 581 -4.16 28.90 -12.02
C VAL A 581 -3.29 27.63 -11.99
N PRO A 582 -1.94 27.69 -12.02
CA PRO A 582 -1.11 26.48 -12.03
C PRO A 582 -1.34 25.61 -10.79
N PHE A 583 -1.37 26.21 -9.60
CA PHE A 583 -1.59 25.46 -8.36
C PHE A 583 -3.03 24.94 -8.24
N PHE A 584 -4.04 25.75 -8.56
CA PHE A 584 -5.45 25.31 -8.50
C PHE A 584 -5.73 24.13 -9.44
N VAL A 585 -5.20 24.16 -10.67
CA VAL A 585 -5.33 23.04 -11.63
C VAL A 585 -4.59 21.81 -11.13
N SER A 586 -3.36 21.98 -10.60
CA SER A 586 -2.57 20.89 -10.03
C SER A 586 -3.27 20.22 -8.86
N GLN A 587 -3.91 21.01 -7.98
CA GLN A 587 -4.70 20.50 -6.86
C GLN A 587 -5.88 19.64 -7.33
N ILE A 588 -6.63 20.10 -8.33
CA ILE A 588 -7.76 19.33 -8.88
C ILE A 588 -7.26 17.99 -9.42
N LEU A 589 -6.14 17.97 -10.16
CA LEU A 589 -5.57 16.74 -10.71
C LEU A 589 -5.10 15.78 -9.60
N THR A 590 -4.32 16.26 -8.64
CA THR A 590 -3.84 15.43 -7.51
C THR A 590 -5.00 14.95 -6.64
N GLY A 591 -5.97 15.82 -6.31
CA GLY A 591 -7.12 15.46 -5.49
C GLY A 591 -8.03 14.41 -6.16
N ILE A 592 -8.27 14.52 -7.48
CA ILE A 592 -8.97 13.47 -8.23
C ILE A 592 -8.12 12.19 -8.24
N ALA A 593 -6.80 12.28 -8.40
CA ALA A 593 -5.92 11.11 -8.34
C ALA A 593 -6.03 10.37 -7.00
N TYR A 594 -6.12 11.08 -5.87
CA TYR A 594 -6.36 10.48 -4.55
C TYR A 594 -7.76 9.88 -4.40
N VAL A 595 -8.83 10.55 -4.85
CA VAL A 595 -10.20 10.00 -4.84
C VAL A 595 -10.28 8.69 -5.66
N VAL A 596 -9.64 8.66 -6.83
CA VAL A 596 -9.58 7.49 -7.72
C VAL A 596 -8.72 6.37 -7.10
N TYR A 597 -7.57 6.72 -6.52
CA TYR A 597 -6.68 5.80 -5.82
C TYR A 597 -7.39 5.14 -4.63
N MET A 598 -8.02 5.93 -3.77
CA MET A 598 -8.78 5.43 -2.62
C MET A 598 -10.00 4.60 -3.02
N SER A 599 -10.62 4.88 -4.17
CA SER A 599 -11.62 3.99 -4.75
C SER A 599 -11.03 2.62 -5.16
N CYS A 600 -9.80 2.58 -5.65
CA CYS A 600 -9.10 1.33 -5.96
C CYS A 600 -8.70 0.57 -4.68
N THR A 601 -8.16 1.26 -3.68
CA THR A 601 -7.79 0.67 -2.37
C THR A 601 -9.01 0.17 -1.60
N ALA A 602 -10.14 0.87 -1.65
CA ALA A 602 -11.41 0.41 -1.11
C ALA A 602 -11.88 -0.92 -1.73
N GLU A 603 -11.75 -1.10 -3.06
CA GLU A 603 -12.04 -2.39 -3.70
C GLU A 603 -11.04 -3.49 -3.30
N ILE A 604 -9.76 -3.15 -3.07
CA ILE A 604 -8.77 -4.11 -2.55
C ILE A 604 -9.21 -4.62 -1.17
N CYS A 605 -9.56 -3.72 -0.24
CA CYS A 605 -10.01 -4.06 1.11
C CYS A 605 -11.28 -4.94 1.11
N GLY A 606 -12.16 -4.79 0.11
CA GLY A 606 -13.31 -5.68 -0.09
C GLY A 606 -12.94 -7.11 -0.52
N LYS A 607 -11.78 -7.31 -1.16
CA LYS A 607 -11.28 -8.61 -1.66
C LYS A 607 -10.37 -9.33 -0.68
N ILE A 608 -9.55 -8.55 0.02
CA ILE A 608 -8.47 -8.97 0.91
C ILE A 608 -8.62 -8.15 2.19
N ALA A 609 -9.13 -8.79 3.24
CA ALA A 609 -9.30 -8.17 4.56
C ALA A 609 -8.42 -8.93 5.57
N PHE A 610 -7.16 -8.51 5.70
CA PHE A 610 -6.26 -8.93 6.78
C PHE A 610 -5.41 -7.73 7.23
N SER A 611 -4.87 -7.80 8.46
CA SER A 611 -4.30 -6.63 9.18
C SER A 611 -3.12 -5.93 8.50
N GLY A 612 -2.42 -6.63 7.60
CA GLY A 612 -1.25 -6.11 6.91
C GLY A 612 -1.50 -5.15 5.75
N GLY A 613 -2.75 -4.72 5.49
CA GLY A 613 -3.06 -3.65 4.53
C GLY A 613 -2.38 -3.81 3.16
N SER A 614 -1.64 -2.78 2.74
CA SER A 614 -0.95 -2.72 1.45
C SER A 614 0.35 -3.55 1.40
N TYR A 615 1.07 -3.66 2.52
CA TYR A 615 2.17 -4.61 2.72
C TYR A 615 1.72 -6.05 2.40
N GLY A 616 0.57 -6.44 2.95
CA GLY A 616 -0.06 -7.74 2.74
C GLY A 616 -0.44 -7.99 1.28
N LEU A 617 -1.13 -7.03 0.65
CA LEU A 617 -1.41 -7.04 -0.79
C LEU A 617 -0.13 -7.27 -1.61
N SER A 618 0.96 -6.59 -1.24
CA SER A 618 2.21 -6.60 -1.98
C SER A 618 2.95 -7.94 -1.84
N ARG A 619 2.95 -8.57 -0.66
CA ARG A 619 3.42 -9.97 -0.49
C ARG A 619 2.65 -10.94 -1.38
N VAL A 620 1.32 -10.80 -1.44
CA VAL A 620 0.41 -11.65 -2.22
C VAL A 620 0.57 -11.48 -3.74
N THR A 621 0.76 -10.24 -4.22
CA THR A 621 0.70 -9.91 -5.65
C THR A 621 2.05 -9.67 -6.32
N LEU A 622 3.03 -9.11 -5.58
CA LEU A 622 4.36 -8.75 -6.06
C LEU A 622 5.47 -9.64 -5.49
N GLY A 623 5.18 -10.43 -4.44
CA GLY A 623 6.10 -11.38 -3.82
C GLY A 623 6.86 -10.82 -2.60
N TYR A 624 7.57 -11.69 -1.87
CA TYR A 624 8.08 -11.38 -0.52
C TYR A 624 8.96 -10.13 -0.42
N TYR A 625 9.92 -9.92 -1.33
CA TYR A 625 10.78 -8.72 -1.32
C TYR A 625 10.00 -7.44 -1.63
N CYS A 626 9.10 -7.50 -2.62
CA CYS A 626 8.21 -6.40 -3.00
C CYS A 626 7.12 -6.14 -1.95
N GLY A 627 6.85 -7.09 -1.07
CA GLY A 627 6.13 -6.88 0.18
C GLY A 627 6.99 -6.22 1.26
N TYR A 628 8.10 -6.88 1.64
CA TYR A 628 8.99 -6.50 2.73
C TYR A 628 9.52 -5.07 2.64
N MET A 629 10.20 -4.70 1.55
CA MET A 629 10.86 -3.38 1.43
C MET A 629 9.86 -2.23 1.67
#